data_AF-A0A4R0QS55-F1
#
_entry.id   AF-A0A4R0QS55-F1
#
_cell.length_a   1.000
_cell.length_b   1.000
_cell.length_c   1.000
_cell.angle_alpha   90.00
_cell.angle_beta   90.00
_cell.angle_gamma   90.00
#
_symmetry.space_group_name_H-M   'P 1'
#
loop_
_entity.id
_entity.type
_entity.pdbx_description
1 polymer ?
#
loop_
_entity_poly.entity_id
_entity_poly.type
_entity_poly.pdbx_seq_one_letter_code
_entity_poly.pdbx_strand_id
1 'polypeptide(L)'
;MTVICNQCGTQFEGKFCPNCGTKAPETPTLLATPAQADEATTKTTVLMQPPVSVSSAEEPFKTPVMKEKKPFYRQLWFIVIAAVAAIAIVFGVVNAISQAGKGQFVWADTVLGKRLPEPPSKYGEIHDDGPERLSVDVKDISKKQYAQYAEDVSGRGYTVDVESSDSSYSGYDKEGYKVDMYYMESAKELNIVLEKPMDMSDITWPTGQAGNQVPAPKSLYGRIEYDNDDSISVYIGKTPKADYNEYVQAVMNGGMNVDYSKDVKSYRAKNAAGWEASIDYEGNSIMSIRISKSSDSSSSSESSDSSESSDSSSSSDSSDSSSSSSTPDTNGIRPEFKTAMDNYEDFMNKYVDFMKTYNGSDMNMVAKYSELMQQYAETQKSFDAWEGNMNDAETQYYLQVQTRINAKLQTVS
;
A
#
# COMPACT_ATOMS: atom_id res chain seq x y z
N MET A 1 -6.76 2.88 46.27
CA MET A 1 -5.32 2.97 46.58
C MET A 1 -4.56 3.14 45.28
N THR A 2 -4.01 4.33 45.05
CA THR A 2 -3.13 4.59 43.91
C THR A 2 -1.83 3.80 44.05
N VAL A 3 -1.43 3.11 42.99
CA VAL A 3 -0.20 2.30 42.94
C VAL A 3 0.68 2.84 41.82
N ILE A 4 1.99 2.96 42.08
CA ILE A 4 2.99 3.31 41.07
C ILE A 4 3.43 2.03 40.36
N CYS A 5 3.51 2.05 39.02
CA CYS A 5 4.07 0.94 38.27
C CYS A 5 5.60 0.91 38.35
N ASN A 6 6.14 -0.20 38.87
CA ASN A 6 7.60 -0.42 38.98
C ASN A 6 8.34 -0.51 37.63
N GLN A 7 7.63 -0.54 36.49
CA GLN A 7 8.22 -0.60 35.15
C GLN A 7 8.18 0.75 34.41
N CYS A 8 7.13 1.56 34.59
CA CYS A 8 6.91 2.80 33.81
C CYS A 8 6.57 4.03 34.66
N GLY A 9 6.67 3.96 35.99
CA GLY A 9 6.42 5.08 36.92
C GLY A 9 4.98 5.60 36.98
N THR A 10 4.09 5.13 36.10
CA THR A 10 2.71 5.61 36.00
C THR A 10 1.91 5.29 37.27
N GLN A 11 1.20 6.28 37.81
CA GLN A 11 0.23 6.09 38.89
C GLN A 11 -1.11 5.60 38.32
N PHE A 12 -1.68 4.55 38.92
CA PHE A 12 -2.98 4.00 38.50
C PHE A 12 -3.72 3.35 39.66
N GLU A 13 -5.02 3.10 39.49
CA GLU A 13 -5.81 2.22 40.36
C GLU A 13 -6.27 1.00 39.57
N GLY A 14 -5.95 -0.20 40.06
CA GLY A 14 -6.32 -1.45 39.40
C GLY A 14 -5.34 -2.60 39.67
N LYS A 15 -5.62 -3.77 39.10
CA LYS A 15 -4.75 -4.96 39.22
C LYS A 15 -3.61 -4.99 38.20
N PHE A 16 -3.67 -4.17 37.16
CA PHE A 16 -2.71 -4.09 36.06
C PHE A 16 -2.52 -2.62 35.65
N CYS A 17 -1.29 -2.24 35.29
CA CYS A 17 -1.00 -0.88 34.83
C CYS A 17 -1.61 -0.66 33.43
N PRO A 18 -2.40 0.40 33.20
CA PRO A 18 -3.03 0.65 31.90
C PRO A 18 -2.02 1.00 30.80
N ASN A 19 -0.82 1.45 31.16
CA ASN A 19 0.21 1.92 30.23
C ASN A 19 1.11 0.77 29.70
N CYS A 20 1.35 -0.27 30.52
CA CYS A 20 2.31 -1.34 30.17
C CYS A 20 1.87 -2.77 30.57
N GLY A 21 0.61 -2.96 30.98
CA GLY A 21 0.03 -4.26 31.31
C GLY A 21 0.58 -4.96 32.56
N THR A 22 1.64 -4.44 33.19
CA THR A 22 2.29 -5.08 34.35
C THR A 22 1.34 -5.17 35.54
N LYS A 23 1.24 -6.36 36.15
CA LYS A 23 0.45 -6.59 37.37
C LYS A 23 0.91 -5.65 38.50
N ALA A 24 -0.03 -5.09 39.24
CA ALA A 24 0.28 -4.28 40.42
C ALA A 24 1.03 -5.10 41.49
N PRO A 25 2.04 -4.53 42.17
CA PRO A 25 2.72 -5.19 43.28
C PRO A 25 1.75 -5.49 44.43
N GLU A 26 1.91 -6.64 45.09
CA GLU A 26 0.94 -7.14 46.09
C GLU A 26 1.03 -6.45 47.47
N THR A 27 1.94 -5.48 47.61
CA THR A 27 2.07 -4.61 48.78
C THR A 27 2.03 -3.14 48.34
N PRO A 28 1.04 -2.32 48.76
CA PRO A 28 0.98 -0.92 48.38
C PRO A 28 2.07 -0.08 49.08
N THR A 29 3.01 0.47 48.31
CA THR A 29 3.97 1.45 48.81
C THR A 29 3.28 2.82 48.98
N LEU A 30 2.85 3.13 50.20
CA LEU A 30 2.34 4.46 50.54
C LEU A 30 3.47 5.50 50.49
N LEU A 31 3.25 6.62 49.81
CA LEU A 31 4.19 7.75 49.86
C LEU A 31 4.10 8.47 51.21
N ALA A 32 5.27 8.76 51.78
CA ALA A 32 5.43 9.77 52.82
C ALA A 32 5.99 11.05 52.20
N THR A 33 5.49 12.20 52.65
CA THR A 33 5.94 13.55 52.25
C THR A 33 6.71 14.18 53.42
N PRO A 34 7.82 14.92 53.21
CA PRO A 34 8.86 15.06 54.24
C PRO A 34 8.78 16.30 55.15
N ALA A 35 9.52 16.21 56.27
CA ALA A 35 9.90 17.27 57.23
C ALA A 35 8.77 17.80 58.17
N GLN A 36 9.03 18.34 59.37
CA GLN A 36 10.29 18.65 60.09
C GLN A 36 10.39 17.93 61.46
N ALA A 37 11.31 18.37 62.34
CA ALA A 37 11.72 17.71 63.59
C ALA A 37 10.83 18.04 64.81
N ASP A 38 10.95 17.24 65.87
CA ASP A 38 11.46 17.73 67.18
C ASP A 38 11.83 16.57 68.14
N GLU A 39 12.41 16.89 69.29
CA GLU A 39 12.92 15.95 70.31
C GLU A 39 11.81 15.27 71.15
N ALA A 40 12.04 14.01 71.62
CA ALA A 40 11.97 13.64 73.05
C ALA A 40 12.14 12.11 73.34
N THR A 41 13.33 11.75 73.82
CA THR A 41 13.58 11.09 75.13
C THR A 41 12.86 9.78 75.57
N THR A 42 13.70 8.87 76.10
CA THR A 42 13.47 7.78 77.10
C THR A 42 12.97 6.38 76.73
N LYS A 43 13.84 5.40 77.11
CA LYS A 43 13.56 4.10 77.79
C LYS A 43 12.90 2.95 76.98
N THR A 44 13.15 1.65 77.24
CA THR A 44 14.29 0.93 77.89
C THR A 44 14.00 -0.58 77.87
N THR A 45 14.98 -1.44 77.50
CA THR A 45 15.18 -2.83 78.02
C THR A 45 14.14 -3.94 77.71
N VAL A 46 14.49 -5.23 77.51
CA VAL A 46 15.73 -5.93 77.08
C VAL A 46 15.46 -7.44 76.84
N LEU A 47 16.28 -8.14 76.02
CA LEU A 47 16.44 -9.63 75.91
C LEU A 47 15.17 -10.44 75.49
N MET A 48 15.17 -11.74 75.15
CA MET A 48 16.21 -12.79 75.06
C MET A 48 15.86 -13.89 74.01
N GLN A 49 16.84 -14.76 73.67
CA GLN A 49 16.67 -16.08 73.03
C GLN A 49 17.48 -17.13 73.85
N PRO A 50 17.45 -18.45 73.54
CA PRO A 50 16.35 -19.38 73.26
C PRO A 50 16.25 -20.40 74.45
N PRO A 51 15.95 -21.74 74.34
CA PRO A 51 16.68 -22.77 73.56
C PRO A 51 15.78 -23.89 72.95
N VAL A 52 16.16 -25.18 73.05
CA VAL A 52 15.82 -26.30 72.13
C VAL A 52 15.30 -27.56 72.88
N SER A 53 14.64 -28.50 72.17
CA SER A 53 14.86 -29.98 72.16
C SER A 53 13.75 -31.02 72.55
N VAL A 54 13.27 -31.76 71.52
CA VAL A 54 13.13 -33.25 71.34
C VAL A 54 12.27 -34.15 72.28
N SER A 55 11.60 -35.16 71.66
CA SER A 55 11.14 -36.49 72.19
C SER A 55 9.76 -36.61 72.88
N SER A 56 9.11 -37.79 73.01
CA SER A 56 8.71 -38.89 72.07
C SER A 56 7.82 -39.90 72.85
N ALA A 57 6.77 -40.50 72.25
CA ALA A 57 6.09 -41.72 72.74
C ALA A 57 5.01 -42.23 71.76
N GLU A 58 4.75 -43.54 71.78
CA GLU A 58 3.96 -44.33 70.81
C GLU A 58 2.88 -45.18 71.54
N GLU A 59 1.90 -45.90 70.95
CA GLU A 59 1.59 -46.30 69.56
C GLU A 59 0.06 -46.06 69.27
N PRO A 60 -0.89 -46.97 68.87
CA PRO A 60 -0.86 -48.35 68.34
C PRO A 60 -1.51 -48.58 66.94
N PHE A 61 -1.06 -49.68 66.31
CA PHE A 61 -1.36 -50.22 64.97
C PHE A 61 -2.83 -50.36 64.54
N LYS A 62 -3.15 -49.93 63.30
CA LYS A 62 -4.17 -50.54 62.41
C LYS A 62 -3.77 -50.40 60.93
N THR A 63 -3.56 -51.52 60.24
CA THR A 63 -3.58 -51.59 58.76
C THR A 63 -5.01 -51.84 58.26
N PRO A 64 -5.37 -51.46 57.01
CA PRO A 64 -5.25 -52.43 55.91
C PRO A 64 -5.07 -51.85 54.48
N VAL A 65 -4.79 -52.74 53.52
CA VAL A 65 -4.86 -52.59 52.04
C VAL A 65 -4.06 -51.44 51.39
N MET A 66 -2.95 -51.80 50.73
CA MET A 66 -2.44 -51.01 49.60
C MET A 66 -3.41 -51.09 48.42
N LYS A 67 -3.82 -49.93 47.88
CA LYS A 67 -4.38 -49.83 46.52
C LYS A 67 -3.33 -49.20 45.61
N GLU A 68 -3.06 -49.82 44.47
CA GLU A 68 -2.19 -49.24 43.45
C GLU A 68 -2.76 -47.90 42.97
N LYS A 69 -1.99 -46.82 43.16
CA LYS A 69 -2.30 -45.54 42.52
C LYS A 69 -1.90 -45.64 41.05
N LYS A 70 -2.88 -45.86 40.16
CA LYS A 70 -2.69 -45.72 38.70
C LYS A 70 -1.99 -44.38 38.41
N PRO A 71 -0.96 -44.35 37.55
CA PRO A 71 -0.13 -43.16 37.41
C PRO A 71 -0.92 -41.99 36.77
N PHE A 72 -0.65 -40.80 37.29
CA PHE A 72 -1.40 -39.55 37.09
C PHE A 72 -1.63 -39.18 35.61
N TYR A 73 -0.67 -39.50 34.73
CA TYR A 73 -0.67 -39.14 33.31
C TYR A 73 -1.70 -39.90 32.43
N ARG A 74 -2.45 -40.86 32.97
CA ARG A 74 -3.48 -41.63 32.22
C ARG A 74 -4.92 -41.13 32.36
N GLN A 75 -5.15 -39.96 32.99
CA GLN A 75 -6.49 -39.36 33.04
C GLN A 75 -6.71 -38.40 31.85
N LEU A 76 -7.87 -38.53 31.18
CA LEU A 76 -8.17 -37.83 29.91
C LEU A 76 -7.92 -36.32 29.93
N TRP A 77 -8.16 -35.65 31.05
CA TRP A 77 -7.98 -34.20 31.19
C TRP A 77 -6.52 -33.75 31.00
N PHE A 78 -5.53 -34.58 31.34
CA PHE A 78 -4.12 -34.27 31.06
C PHE A 78 -3.81 -34.27 29.56
N ILE A 79 -4.40 -35.20 28.82
CA ILE A 79 -4.24 -35.29 27.35
C ILE A 79 -4.91 -34.09 26.69
N VAL A 80 -6.09 -33.66 27.18
CA VAL A 80 -6.77 -32.45 26.70
C VAL A 80 -5.96 -31.19 26.98
N ILE A 81 -5.39 -31.02 28.18
CA ILE A 81 -4.54 -29.85 28.49
C ILE A 81 -3.27 -29.84 27.63
N ALA A 82 -2.61 -31.00 27.45
CA ALA A 82 -1.45 -31.12 26.59
C ALA A 82 -1.78 -30.82 25.11
N ALA A 83 -2.95 -31.27 24.63
CA ALA A 83 -3.43 -30.98 23.29
C ALA A 83 -3.76 -29.48 23.09
N VAL A 84 -4.42 -28.85 24.06
CA VAL A 84 -4.70 -27.39 24.02
C VAL A 84 -3.40 -26.58 24.07
N ALA A 85 -2.41 -26.98 24.86
CA ALA A 85 -1.09 -26.35 24.87
C ALA A 85 -0.35 -26.55 23.53
N ALA A 86 -0.38 -27.76 22.95
CA ALA A 86 0.20 -28.02 21.63
C ALA A 86 -0.49 -27.24 20.52
N ILE A 87 -1.82 -27.12 20.55
CA ILE A 87 -2.60 -26.30 19.61
C ILE A 87 -2.24 -24.82 19.78
N ALA A 88 -2.12 -24.31 21.01
CA ALA A 88 -1.69 -22.93 21.26
C ALA A 88 -0.26 -22.66 20.78
N ILE A 89 0.66 -23.63 20.91
CA ILE A 89 2.02 -23.54 20.37
C ILE A 89 1.99 -23.56 18.83
N VAL A 90 1.19 -24.44 18.20
CA VAL A 90 1.07 -24.49 16.74
C VAL A 90 0.43 -23.21 16.18
N PHE A 91 -0.64 -22.69 16.77
CA PHE A 91 -1.21 -21.39 16.38
C PHE A 91 -0.24 -20.22 16.62
N GLY A 92 0.51 -20.24 17.73
CA GLY A 92 1.54 -19.24 18.01
C GLY A 92 2.69 -19.25 17.00
N VAL A 93 3.15 -20.44 16.61
CA VAL A 93 4.20 -20.64 15.61
C VAL A 93 3.70 -20.33 14.19
N VAL A 94 2.49 -20.73 13.82
CA VAL A 94 1.88 -20.39 12.52
C VAL A 94 1.67 -18.88 12.39
N ASN A 95 1.20 -18.20 13.45
CA ASN A 95 1.17 -16.74 13.47
C ASN A 95 2.58 -16.14 13.35
N ALA A 96 3.55 -16.58 14.16
CA ALA A 96 4.92 -16.04 14.12
C ALA A 96 5.59 -16.21 12.75
N ILE A 97 5.38 -17.35 12.07
CA ILE A 97 5.87 -17.59 10.70
C ILE A 97 5.12 -16.72 9.68
N SER A 98 3.81 -16.53 9.81
CA SER A 98 3.04 -15.65 8.93
C SER A 98 3.43 -14.18 9.06
N GLN A 99 3.88 -13.73 10.23
CA GLN A 99 4.28 -12.33 10.48
C GLN A 99 5.65 -11.96 9.87
N ALA A 100 6.51 -12.93 9.57
CA ALA A 100 7.91 -12.69 9.23
C ALA A 100 8.16 -12.00 7.86
N GLY A 101 7.13 -11.85 7.02
CA GLY A 101 7.25 -11.30 5.66
C GLY A 101 6.31 -10.12 5.33
N LYS A 102 5.68 -9.48 6.31
CA LYS A 102 4.63 -8.45 6.06
C LYS A 102 5.07 -6.99 6.20
N GLY A 103 6.28 -6.74 6.69
CA GLY A 103 6.72 -5.41 7.11
C GLY A 103 6.01 -4.89 8.37
N GLN A 104 6.60 -3.91 9.05
CA GLN A 104 5.91 -3.09 10.04
C GLN A 104 6.37 -1.65 9.87
N PHE A 105 5.41 -0.71 9.87
CA PHE A 105 5.68 0.73 9.81
C PHE A 105 5.27 1.43 11.12
N VAL A 106 5.79 2.63 11.35
CA VAL A 106 5.49 3.45 12.53
C VAL A 106 4.73 4.70 12.10
N TRP A 107 3.40 4.68 12.21
CA TRP A 107 2.55 5.77 11.73
C TRP A 107 2.82 7.11 12.41
N ALA A 108 3.15 7.11 13.71
CA ALA A 108 3.36 8.33 14.50
C ALA A 108 4.52 9.21 13.99
N ASP A 109 5.52 8.59 13.38
CA ASP A 109 6.72 9.28 12.88
C ASP A 109 6.48 9.96 11.53
N THR A 110 5.39 9.62 10.81
CA THR A 110 5.11 10.14 9.46
C THR A 110 4.97 11.66 9.41
N VAL A 111 5.41 12.26 8.29
CA VAL A 111 5.32 13.69 8.01
C VAL A 111 3.85 14.11 7.84
N LEU A 112 3.11 13.42 6.95
CA LEU A 112 1.73 13.81 6.62
C LEU A 112 0.63 12.99 7.32
N GLY A 113 0.93 11.80 7.86
CA GLY A 113 -0.10 10.88 8.41
C GLY A 113 -0.92 11.47 9.57
N LYS A 114 -0.40 12.51 10.23
CA LYS A 114 -1.10 13.32 11.25
C LYS A 114 -2.35 14.05 10.70
N ARG A 115 -2.49 14.20 9.37
CA ARG A 115 -3.71 14.70 8.71
C ARG A 115 -4.81 13.65 8.54
N LEU A 116 -4.51 12.36 8.68
CA LEU A 116 -5.44 11.24 8.58
C LEU A 116 -5.70 10.65 10.00
N PRO A 117 -6.60 9.65 10.13
CA PRO A 117 -6.62 8.74 11.27
C PRO A 117 -5.39 7.81 11.25
N GLU A 118 -5.18 7.02 12.30
CA GLU A 118 -4.18 5.93 12.29
C GLU A 118 -4.78 4.68 11.61
N PRO A 119 -4.10 4.05 10.62
CA PRO A 119 -4.61 2.86 9.96
C PRO A 119 -4.90 1.71 10.93
N PRO A 120 -5.94 0.89 10.68
CA PRO A 120 -6.38 -0.18 11.60
C PRO A 120 -5.46 -1.42 11.61
N SER A 121 -4.26 -1.31 11.04
CA SER A 121 -3.17 -2.28 11.06
C SER A 121 -1.84 -1.55 10.92
N LYS A 122 -0.79 -2.11 11.53
CA LYS A 122 0.61 -1.61 11.49
C LYS A 122 1.53 -2.44 10.58
N TYR A 123 0.97 -3.45 9.91
CA TYR A 123 1.68 -4.29 8.96
C TYR A 123 1.53 -3.66 7.58
N GLY A 124 2.60 -3.65 6.78
CA GLY A 124 2.64 -2.78 5.62
C GLY A 124 4.01 -2.18 5.36
N GLU A 125 4.02 -1.23 4.43
CA GLU A 125 5.22 -0.60 3.86
C GLU A 125 4.91 0.84 3.47
N ILE A 126 5.80 1.77 3.82
CA ILE A 126 5.73 3.18 3.42
C ILE A 126 6.66 3.35 2.21
N HIS A 127 6.08 3.73 1.07
CA HIS A 127 6.81 3.98 -0.18
C HIS A 127 7.26 5.44 -0.32
N ASP A 128 6.53 6.35 0.32
CA ASP A 128 6.73 7.80 0.25
C ASP A 128 6.20 8.45 1.54
N ASP A 129 6.93 9.40 2.11
CA ASP A 129 6.52 10.22 3.28
C ASP A 129 7.28 11.57 3.23
N GLY A 130 7.13 12.26 2.10
CA GLY A 130 7.59 13.63 1.93
C GLY A 130 6.62 14.67 2.51
N PRO A 131 7.02 15.96 2.55
CA PRO A 131 6.12 17.05 2.92
C PRO A 131 5.00 17.30 1.88
N GLU A 132 5.17 16.78 0.67
CA GLU A 132 4.23 16.91 -0.45
C GLU A 132 3.32 15.69 -0.61
N ARG A 133 3.77 14.51 -0.18
CA ARG A 133 3.09 13.24 -0.49
C ARG A 133 3.43 12.15 0.54
N LEU A 134 2.42 11.35 0.89
CA LEU A 134 2.53 10.13 1.69
C LEU A 134 1.86 8.99 0.92
N SER A 135 2.51 7.82 0.89
CA SER A 135 2.07 6.63 0.17
C SER A 135 2.40 5.39 0.99
N VAL A 136 1.38 4.69 1.48
CA VAL A 136 1.54 3.50 2.34
C VAL A 136 0.62 2.37 1.88
N ASP A 137 1.13 1.15 1.88
CA ASP A 137 0.33 -0.07 1.74
C ASP A 137 0.14 -0.72 3.11
N VAL A 138 -1.11 -0.89 3.53
CA VAL A 138 -1.46 -1.39 4.86
C VAL A 138 -2.07 -2.79 4.76
N LYS A 139 -1.34 -3.78 5.26
CA LYS A 139 -1.59 -5.23 5.16
C LYS A 139 -2.38 -5.76 6.37
N ASP A 140 -3.00 -6.94 6.22
CA ASP A 140 -3.89 -7.57 7.21
C ASP A 140 -5.16 -6.75 7.56
N ILE A 141 -5.68 -5.96 6.61
CA ILE A 141 -6.95 -5.23 6.75
C ILE A 141 -8.10 -6.06 6.18
N SER A 142 -9.20 -6.20 6.95
CA SER A 142 -10.46 -6.74 6.43
C SER A 142 -11.35 -5.65 5.81
N LYS A 143 -12.28 -6.03 4.93
CA LYS A 143 -13.21 -5.10 4.28
C LYS A 143 -14.00 -4.23 5.28
N LYS A 144 -14.30 -4.77 6.47
CA LYS A 144 -14.93 -4.00 7.55
C LYS A 144 -13.99 -2.96 8.17
N GLN A 145 -12.71 -3.27 8.36
CA GLN A 145 -11.71 -2.30 8.83
C GLN A 145 -11.48 -1.20 7.77
N TYR A 146 -11.42 -1.56 6.49
CA TYR A 146 -11.38 -0.58 5.40
C TYR A 146 -12.60 0.35 5.42
N ALA A 147 -13.82 -0.21 5.47
CA ALA A 147 -15.04 0.59 5.49
C ALA A 147 -15.09 1.56 6.69
N GLN A 148 -14.70 1.10 7.89
CA GLN A 148 -14.61 1.98 9.05
C GLN A 148 -13.55 3.08 8.88
N TYR A 149 -12.38 2.73 8.33
CA TYR A 149 -11.32 3.72 8.08
C TYR A 149 -11.73 4.77 7.04
N ALA A 150 -12.53 4.41 6.03
CA ALA A 150 -13.14 5.36 5.10
C ALA A 150 -14.15 6.30 5.78
N GLU A 151 -14.96 5.81 6.73
CA GLU A 151 -15.79 6.66 7.59
C GLU A 151 -14.95 7.60 8.46
N ASP A 152 -13.85 7.11 9.05
CA ASP A 152 -12.95 7.87 9.91
C ASP A 152 -12.19 8.96 9.14
N VAL A 153 -11.76 8.66 7.90
CA VAL A 153 -11.13 9.63 6.96
C VAL A 153 -12.16 10.67 6.51
N SER A 154 -13.39 10.28 6.19
CA SER A 154 -14.48 11.21 5.90
C SER A 154 -14.74 12.14 7.09
N GLY A 155 -14.84 11.58 8.30
CA GLY A 155 -14.98 12.33 9.56
C GLY A 155 -13.78 13.22 9.91
N ARG A 156 -12.59 12.95 9.35
CA ARG A 156 -11.39 13.79 9.46
C ARG A 156 -11.48 15.07 8.63
N GLY A 157 -12.36 15.10 7.61
CA GLY A 157 -12.71 16.30 6.83
C GLY A 157 -12.56 16.18 5.30
N TYR A 158 -12.26 15.00 4.75
CA TYR A 158 -12.02 14.78 3.31
C TYR A 158 -13.32 14.68 2.49
N THR A 159 -14.23 15.64 2.68
CA THR A 159 -15.63 15.55 2.19
C THR A 159 -15.92 16.35 0.92
N VAL A 160 -14.91 16.91 0.25
CA VAL A 160 -15.06 17.68 -1.00
C VAL A 160 -14.80 16.79 -2.22
N ASP A 161 -15.68 16.88 -3.24
CA ASP A 161 -15.63 16.12 -4.50
C ASP A 161 -15.38 14.60 -4.34
N VAL A 162 -16.00 14.01 -3.33
CA VAL A 162 -15.83 12.59 -2.94
C VAL A 162 -16.31 11.62 -4.02
N GLU A 163 -15.48 10.61 -4.30
CA GLU A 163 -15.85 9.42 -5.09
C GLU A 163 -15.57 8.16 -4.25
N SER A 164 -16.54 7.24 -4.17
CA SER A 164 -16.45 6.09 -3.27
C SER A 164 -17.15 4.85 -3.81
N SER A 165 -16.56 3.68 -3.57
CA SER A 165 -17.10 2.35 -3.87
C SER A 165 -16.95 1.41 -2.66
N ASP A 166 -17.21 0.12 -2.83
CA ASP A 166 -16.99 -0.90 -1.78
C ASP A 166 -15.50 -1.23 -1.54
N SER A 167 -14.62 -0.68 -2.39
CA SER A 167 -13.19 -1.01 -2.50
C SER A 167 -12.31 0.21 -2.81
N SER A 168 -12.88 1.41 -2.96
CA SER A 168 -12.13 2.66 -3.12
C SER A 168 -12.82 3.86 -2.45
N TYR A 169 -12.03 4.86 -2.06
CA TYR A 169 -12.50 6.14 -1.54
C TYR A 169 -11.49 7.22 -1.90
N SER A 170 -11.94 8.30 -2.53
CA SER A 170 -11.14 9.51 -2.73
C SER A 170 -11.93 10.76 -2.37
N GLY A 171 -11.23 11.83 -2.01
CA GLY A 171 -11.83 13.10 -1.63
C GLY A 171 -10.81 14.13 -1.19
N TYR A 172 -11.23 15.38 -1.08
CA TYR A 172 -10.38 16.50 -0.68
C TYR A 172 -10.80 17.06 0.68
N ASP A 173 -9.82 17.49 1.48
CA ASP A 173 -10.08 18.32 2.66
C ASP A 173 -10.31 19.80 2.27
N LYS A 174 -10.83 20.59 3.22
CA LYS A 174 -11.06 22.04 3.08
C LYS A 174 -9.80 22.89 2.81
N GLU A 175 -8.60 22.34 2.99
CA GLU A 175 -7.32 23.00 2.71
C GLU A 175 -6.81 22.60 1.32
N GLY A 176 -7.38 21.55 0.72
CA GLY A 176 -7.12 21.05 -0.62
C GLY A 176 -6.24 19.79 -0.67
N TYR A 177 -5.96 19.16 0.47
CA TYR A 177 -5.24 17.88 0.51
C TYR A 177 -6.13 16.80 -0.06
N LYS A 178 -5.60 16.03 -1.02
CA LYS A 178 -6.30 14.90 -1.63
C LYS A 178 -5.94 13.63 -0.89
N VAL A 179 -6.95 12.82 -0.54
CA VAL A 179 -6.74 11.42 -0.19
C VAL A 179 -7.29 10.54 -1.30
N ASP A 180 -6.55 9.50 -1.66
CA ASP A 180 -7.01 8.38 -2.49
C ASP A 180 -6.72 7.08 -1.73
N MET A 181 -7.69 6.18 -1.71
CA MET A 181 -7.58 4.88 -1.05
C MET A 181 -8.13 3.77 -1.94
N TYR A 182 -7.44 2.63 -1.95
CA TYR A 182 -7.85 1.43 -2.68
C TYR A 182 -7.62 0.17 -1.86
N TYR A 183 -8.67 -0.64 -1.70
CA TYR A 183 -8.69 -1.85 -0.89
C TYR A 183 -8.80 -3.11 -1.75
N MET A 184 -7.75 -3.93 -1.73
CA MET A 184 -7.68 -5.20 -2.45
C MET A 184 -8.13 -6.34 -1.54
N GLU A 185 -9.39 -6.76 -1.68
CA GLU A 185 -9.99 -7.78 -0.80
C GLU A 185 -9.31 -9.16 -0.87
N SER A 186 -8.72 -9.50 -2.02
CA SER A 186 -7.91 -10.72 -2.22
C SER A 186 -6.60 -10.69 -1.43
N ALA A 187 -5.92 -9.55 -1.37
CA ALA A 187 -4.66 -9.36 -0.66
C ALA A 187 -4.84 -9.01 0.83
N LYS A 188 -6.03 -8.49 1.22
CA LYS A 188 -6.30 -7.85 2.53
C LYS A 188 -5.40 -6.65 2.77
N GLU A 189 -5.27 -5.85 1.73
CA GLU A 189 -4.32 -4.74 1.62
C GLU A 189 -5.07 -3.46 1.26
N LEU A 190 -4.68 -2.35 1.88
CA LEU A 190 -5.23 -1.02 1.68
C LEU A 190 -4.08 -0.08 1.29
N ASN A 191 -4.03 0.30 0.03
CA ASN A 191 -3.20 1.40 -0.43
C ASN A 191 -3.84 2.73 0.01
N ILE A 192 -3.02 3.63 0.57
CA ILE A 192 -3.42 4.98 0.99
C ILE A 192 -2.40 5.95 0.39
N VAL A 193 -2.90 6.89 -0.40
CA VAL A 193 -2.13 8.04 -0.91
C VAL A 193 -2.74 9.33 -0.33
N LEU A 194 -1.89 10.23 0.14
CA LEU A 194 -2.25 11.57 0.60
C LEU A 194 -1.31 12.59 -0.05
N GLU A 195 -1.88 13.55 -0.78
CA GLU A 195 -1.12 14.54 -1.55
C GLU A 195 -1.45 15.97 -1.09
N LYS A 196 -0.41 16.81 -0.99
CA LYS A 196 -0.54 18.25 -0.69
C LYS A 196 -1.26 18.95 -1.84
N PRO A 197 -2.10 19.98 -1.58
CA PRO A 197 -2.70 20.77 -2.64
C PRO A 197 -1.65 21.33 -3.60
N MET A 198 -1.96 21.27 -4.90
CA MET A 198 -1.08 21.76 -5.96
C MET A 198 -0.77 23.25 -5.74
N ASP A 199 0.52 23.60 -5.69
CA ASP A 199 0.96 24.99 -5.59
C ASP A 199 0.55 25.77 -6.86
N MET A 200 -0.12 26.91 -6.65
CA MET A 200 -0.68 27.76 -7.70
C MET A 200 -0.48 29.24 -7.37
N SER A 201 -0.51 30.09 -8.40
CA SER A 201 -0.38 31.54 -8.30
C SER A 201 -1.26 32.24 -9.34
N ASP A 202 -1.33 33.57 -9.33
CA ASP A 202 -1.96 34.30 -10.43
C ASP A 202 -1.06 34.22 -11.69
N ILE A 203 -1.64 33.85 -12.83
CA ILE A 203 -0.96 33.62 -14.11
C ILE A 203 -1.45 34.60 -15.19
N THR A 204 -0.64 34.81 -16.22
CA THR A 204 -1.11 35.36 -17.50
C THR A 204 -1.52 34.20 -18.40
N TRP A 205 -2.68 34.29 -19.08
CA TRP A 205 -3.09 33.24 -20.01
C TRP A 205 -2.13 33.16 -21.21
N PRO A 206 -1.64 31.96 -21.61
CA PRO A 206 -0.84 31.80 -22.82
C PRO A 206 -1.52 32.32 -24.09
N THR A 207 -0.90 33.27 -24.77
CA THR A 207 -1.34 33.77 -26.09
C THR A 207 -0.41 33.30 -27.22
N GLY A 208 0.26 32.16 -27.02
CA GLY A 208 1.03 31.45 -28.05
C GLY A 208 0.15 30.76 -29.09
N GLN A 209 0.75 30.04 -30.06
CA GLN A 209 -0.02 29.37 -31.13
C GLN A 209 -1.04 28.36 -30.55
N ALA A 210 -0.62 27.50 -29.61
CA ALA A 210 -1.50 26.59 -28.87
C ALA A 210 -2.49 27.31 -27.93
N GLY A 211 -2.03 28.32 -27.18
CA GLY A 211 -2.86 29.04 -26.21
C GLY A 211 -4.02 29.84 -26.82
N ASN A 212 -3.90 30.26 -28.08
CA ASN A 212 -4.95 30.95 -28.83
C ASN A 212 -6.02 30.01 -29.45
N GLN A 213 -5.88 28.68 -29.34
CA GLN A 213 -6.89 27.74 -29.87
C GLN A 213 -8.16 27.67 -29.01
N VAL A 214 -8.12 28.22 -27.80
CA VAL A 214 -9.23 28.24 -26.84
C VAL A 214 -9.35 29.63 -26.18
N PRO A 215 -10.55 30.04 -25.74
CA PRO A 215 -10.71 31.28 -24.97
C PRO A 215 -9.93 31.21 -23.65
N ALA A 216 -9.55 32.36 -23.10
CA ALA A 216 -8.98 32.40 -21.75
C ALA A 216 -10.05 32.00 -20.70
N PRO A 217 -9.68 31.24 -19.65
CA PRO A 217 -10.60 30.86 -18.57
C PRO A 217 -10.95 32.06 -17.67
N LYS A 218 -12.11 31.93 -17.00
CA LYS A 218 -12.70 32.93 -16.09
C LYS A 218 -11.87 33.17 -14.82
N SER A 219 -11.13 32.15 -14.37
CA SER A 219 -10.09 32.25 -13.35
C SER A 219 -8.72 32.29 -14.01
N LEU A 220 -7.86 33.20 -13.56
CA LEU A 220 -6.43 33.26 -13.91
C LEU A 220 -5.55 32.91 -12.71
N TYR A 221 -6.04 32.10 -11.79
CA TYR A 221 -5.27 31.51 -10.71
C TYR A 221 -4.98 30.04 -11.03
N GLY A 222 -3.72 29.65 -11.08
CA GLY A 222 -3.34 28.36 -11.64
C GLY A 222 -1.84 28.06 -11.62
N ARG A 223 -1.45 27.07 -12.41
CA ARG A 223 -0.05 26.67 -12.65
C ARG A 223 0.10 26.22 -14.10
N ILE A 224 1.03 26.85 -14.83
CA ILE A 224 1.44 26.42 -16.16
C ILE A 224 2.52 25.35 -15.98
N GLU A 225 2.32 24.17 -16.58
CA GLU A 225 3.33 23.10 -16.65
C GLU A 225 4.29 23.36 -17.81
N TYR A 226 3.73 23.69 -18.97
CA TYR A 226 4.48 24.09 -20.16
C TYR A 226 3.63 24.98 -21.08
N ASP A 227 4.32 25.85 -21.80
CA ASP A 227 3.82 26.69 -22.89
C ASP A 227 4.86 26.71 -24.00
N ASN A 228 4.48 26.27 -25.20
CA ASN A 228 5.30 26.26 -26.41
C ASN A 228 4.38 26.35 -27.64
N ASP A 229 4.95 26.59 -28.82
CA ASP A 229 4.15 26.87 -30.02
C ASP A 229 3.10 25.78 -30.31
N ASP A 230 3.48 24.51 -30.32
CA ASP A 230 2.58 23.41 -30.67
C ASP A 230 1.88 22.75 -29.45
N SER A 231 2.09 23.21 -28.21
CA SER A 231 1.35 22.71 -27.03
C SER A 231 1.36 23.61 -25.77
N ILE A 232 0.25 23.57 -25.00
CA ILE A 232 0.16 24.10 -23.63
C ILE A 232 -0.40 23.05 -22.66
N SER A 233 0.00 23.11 -21.39
CA SER A 233 -0.66 22.41 -20.28
C SER A 233 -0.74 23.33 -19.06
N VAL A 234 -1.96 23.62 -18.62
CA VAL A 234 -2.24 24.57 -17.53
C VAL A 234 -3.31 24.02 -16.60
N TYR A 235 -3.06 24.06 -15.29
CA TYR A 235 -4.07 23.84 -14.26
C TYR A 235 -4.65 25.18 -13.80
N ILE A 236 -5.97 25.28 -13.71
CA ILE A 236 -6.72 26.49 -13.32
C ILE A 236 -7.55 26.18 -12.07
N GLY A 237 -7.10 26.70 -10.92
CA GLY A 237 -7.84 26.65 -9.67
C GLY A 237 -8.93 27.73 -9.59
N LYS A 238 -9.78 27.64 -8.56
CA LYS A 238 -10.98 28.50 -8.39
C LYS A 238 -11.98 28.35 -9.55
N THR A 239 -11.97 27.19 -10.24
CA THR A 239 -12.93 26.81 -11.29
C THR A 239 -13.94 25.82 -10.71
N PRO A 240 -15.04 26.26 -10.06
CA PRO A 240 -16.08 25.36 -9.60
C PRO A 240 -16.73 24.62 -10.78
N LYS A 241 -17.44 23.52 -10.50
CA LYS A 241 -17.94 22.64 -11.57
C LYS A 241 -18.88 23.32 -12.59
N ALA A 242 -19.56 24.40 -12.20
CA ALA A 242 -20.33 25.26 -13.10
C ALA A 242 -19.42 25.98 -14.12
N ASP A 243 -18.39 26.68 -13.65
CA ASP A 243 -17.41 27.39 -14.47
C ASP A 243 -16.65 26.45 -15.42
N TYR A 244 -16.35 25.22 -15.01
CA TYR A 244 -15.82 24.17 -15.90
C TYR A 244 -16.79 23.86 -17.06
N ASN A 245 -18.09 23.70 -16.75
CA ASN A 245 -19.11 23.40 -17.76
C ASN A 245 -19.33 24.58 -18.73
N GLU A 246 -19.32 25.82 -18.22
CA GLU A 246 -19.33 27.05 -19.02
C GLU A 246 -18.10 27.13 -19.93
N TYR A 247 -16.92 26.82 -19.41
CA TYR A 247 -15.67 26.85 -20.17
C TYR A 247 -15.64 25.81 -21.30
N VAL A 248 -16.05 24.56 -21.03
CA VAL A 248 -16.17 23.52 -22.07
C VAL A 248 -17.17 23.93 -23.17
N GLN A 249 -18.27 24.62 -22.83
CA GLN A 249 -19.18 25.18 -23.83
C GLN A 249 -18.53 26.32 -24.65
N ALA A 250 -17.79 27.22 -24.00
CA ALA A 250 -17.06 28.29 -24.69
C ALA A 250 -16.00 27.75 -25.66
N VAL A 251 -15.28 26.70 -25.27
CA VAL A 251 -14.28 26.00 -26.10
C VAL A 251 -14.95 25.31 -27.31
N MET A 252 -16.05 24.58 -27.10
CA MET A 252 -16.81 23.92 -28.16
C MET A 252 -17.37 24.94 -29.17
N ASN A 253 -17.90 26.07 -28.69
CA ASN A 253 -18.37 27.18 -29.50
C ASN A 253 -17.23 27.92 -30.22
N GLY A 254 -16.00 27.86 -29.68
CA GLY A 254 -14.78 28.41 -30.28
C GLY A 254 -14.24 27.59 -31.46
N GLY A 255 -14.80 26.42 -31.75
CA GLY A 255 -14.43 25.59 -32.91
C GLY A 255 -13.68 24.29 -32.57
N MET A 256 -13.42 24.02 -31.28
CA MET A 256 -12.98 22.69 -30.82
C MET A 256 -14.19 21.75 -30.75
N ASN A 257 -14.76 21.36 -31.90
CA ASN A 257 -16.02 20.59 -31.96
C ASN A 257 -16.00 19.41 -32.96
N VAL A 258 -14.85 19.12 -33.56
CA VAL A 258 -14.62 17.95 -34.41
C VAL A 258 -14.23 16.76 -33.51
N ASP A 259 -14.69 15.55 -33.82
CA ASP A 259 -14.27 14.30 -33.18
C ASP A 259 -14.25 14.37 -31.64
N TYR A 260 -15.35 14.87 -31.06
CA TYR A 260 -15.41 15.17 -29.62
C TYR A 260 -15.95 14.00 -28.79
N SER A 261 -15.36 13.81 -27.62
CA SER A 261 -15.89 12.98 -26.53
C SER A 261 -16.12 13.85 -25.29
N LYS A 262 -17.18 13.56 -24.52
CA LYS A 262 -17.53 14.33 -23.33
C LYS A 262 -18.21 13.47 -22.26
N ASP A 263 -17.59 13.45 -21.09
CA ASP A 263 -18.12 12.85 -19.86
C ASP A 263 -18.41 13.92 -18.79
N VAL A 264 -18.80 13.47 -17.59
CA VAL A 264 -19.04 14.35 -16.43
C VAL A 264 -17.77 15.11 -16.02
N LYS A 265 -16.61 14.45 -16.01
CA LYS A 265 -15.31 15.03 -15.60
C LYS A 265 -14.34 15.33 -16.76
N SER A 266 -14.57 14.81 -17.97
CA SER A 266 -13.63 14.91 -19.09
C SER A 266 -14.24 15.51 -20.34
N TYR A 267 -13.41 16.20 -21.12
CA TYR A 267 -13.72 16.65 -22.48
C TYR A 267 -12.49 16.46 -23.39
N ARG A 268 -12.72 15.92 -24.58
CA ARG A 268 -11.74 15.75 -25.66
C ARG A 268 -12.37 16.26 -26.95
N ALA A 269 -11.65 17.05 -27.75
CA ALA A 269 -12.15 17.51 -29.05
C ALA A 269 -11.02 18.00 -29.96
N LYS A 270 -11.27 18.08 -31.26
CA LYS A 270 -10.37 18.65 -32.27
C LYS A 270 -10.97 19.90 -32.91
N ASN A 271 -10.13 20.72 -33.54
CA ASN A 271 -10.60 21.72 -34.52
C ASN A 271 -10.16 21.37 -35.94
N ALA A 272 -10.71 22.09 -36.92
CA ALA A 272 -10.43 21.90 -38.34
C ALA A 272 -8.98 22.23 -38.77
N ALA A 273 -8.12 22.68 -37.85
CA ALA A 273 -6.71 22.99 -38.09
C ALA A 273 -5.75 21.96 -37.44
N GLY A 274 -6.25 20.80 -36.99
CA GLY A 274 -5.42 19.69 -36.47
C GLY A 274 -4.99 19.83 -35.01
N TRP A 275 -5.54 20.81 -34.28
CA TRP A 275 -5.34 20.92 -32.84
C TRP A 275 -6.29 20.01 -32.08
N GLU A 276 -5.83 19.53 -30.93
CA GLU A 276 -6.53 18.69 -29.98
C GLU A 276 -6.61 19.41 -28.63
N ALA A 277 -7.79 19.40 -28.02
CA ALA A 277 -8.05 19.90 -26.67
C ALA A 277 -8.40 18.73 -25.74
N SER A 278 -7.84 18.80 -24.54
CA SER A 278 -8.01 17.86 -23.44
C SER A 278 -8.26 18.69 -22.19
N ILE A 279 -9.52 18.69 -21.72
CA ILE A 279 -9.98 19.57 -20.63
C ILE A 279 -10.67 18.68 -19.59
N ASP A 280 -10.07 18.57 -18.41
CA ASP A 280 -10.55 17.69 -17.35
C ASP A 280 -10.83 18.47 -16.05
N TYR A 281 -11.77 17.98 -15.27
CA TYR A 281 -12.08 18.49 -13.92
C TYR A 281 -11.50 17.53 -12.90
N GLU A 282 -10.34 17.90 -12.35
CA GLU A 282 -9.57 17.06 -11.42
C GLU A 282 -10.33 16.87 -10.09
N GLY A 283 -11.05 17.90 -9.65
CA GLY A 283 -11.66 18.00 -8.32
C GLY A 283 -11.23 19.28 -7.62
N ASN A 284 -11.80 19.56 -6.44
CA ASN A 284 -11.44 20.70 -5.59
C ASN A 284 -11.47 22.08 -6.32
N SER A 285 -12.42 22.25 -7.25
CA SER A 285 -12.49 23.42 -8.14
C SER A 285 -11.21 23.67 -8.96
N ILE A 286 -10.54 22.60 -9.40
CA ILE A 286 -9.42 22.62 -10.36
C ILE A 286 -9.88 22.04 -11.69
N MET A 287 -9.55 22.76 -12.77
CA MET A 287 -9.69 22.32 -14.16
C MET A 287 -8.31 22.28 -14.80
N SER A 288 -7.95 21.18 -15.48
CA SER A 288 -6.80 21.16 -16.37
C SER A 288 -7.21 21.50 -17.80
N ILE A 289 -6.32 22.19 -18.51
CA ILE A 289 -6.44 22.50 -19.93
C ILE A 289 -5.12 22.09 -20.59
N ARG A 290 -5.19 21.11 -21.48
CA ARG A 290 -4.10 20.71 -22.36
C ARG A 290 -4.54 20.93 -23.80
N ILE A 291 -3.72 21.68 -24.55
CA ILE A 291 -3.87 21.84 -25.99
C ILE A 291 -2.60 21.29 -26.63
N SER A 292 -2.74 20.49 -27.66
CA SER A 292 -1.62 19.96 -28.43
C SER A 292 -1.96 19.90 -29.91
N LYS A 293 -0.97 20.09 -30.76
CA LYS A 293 -1.09 19.85 -32.20
C LYS A 293 -0.64 18.43 -32.50
N SER A 294 -1.46 17.66 -33.20
CA SER A 294 -0.99 16.38 -33.70
C SER A 294 -0.02 16.62 -34.87
N SER A 295 1.19 16.06 -34.79
CA SER A 295 2.15 16.12 -35.87
C SER A 295 1.83 15.03 -36.91
N ASP A 296 1.26 15.41 -38.05
CA ASP A 296 1.05 14.53 -39.21
C ASP A 296 2.40 14.06 -39.80
N SER A 297 3.02 13.07 -39.15
CA SER A 297 4.29 12.45 -39.56
C SER A 297 4.39 10.95 -39.21
N SER A 298 3.25 10.29 -38.95
CA SER A 298 3.08 8.84 -39.01
C SER A 298 1.59 8.55 -39.27
N SER A 299 1.17 8.53 -40.53
CA SER A 299 1.21 7.31 -41.34
C SER A 299 0.71 6.09 -40.56
N SER A 300 -0.57 5.76 -40.72
CA SER A 300 -1.01 4.37 -40.66
C SER A 300 -0.12 3.53 -41.58
N SER A 301 0.49 2.47 -41.08
CA SER A 301 1.29 1.54 -41.88
C SER A 301 0.42 0.43 -42.51
N GLU A 302 -0.76 0.81 -43.00
CA GLU A 302 -1.60 -0.06 -43.83
C GLU A 302 -0.92 -0.20 -45.20
N SER A 303 -0.20 -1.30 -45.36
CA SER A 303 0.34 -1.68 -46.66
C SER A 303 -0.79 -2.24 -47.51
N SER A 304 -0.95 -1.65 -48.70
CA SER A 304 -1.59 -2.20 -49.91
C SER A 304 -1.93 -3.70 -49.89
N ASP A 305 -3.06 -4.17 -50.42
CA ASP A 305 -3.74 -3.64 -51.63
C ASP A 305 -5.17 -4.20 -51.80
N SER A 306 -6.10 -3.39 -52.33
CA SER A 306 -7.36 -3.80 -53.02
C SER A 306 -8.40 -4.68 -52.29
N SER A 307 -9.70 -4.67 -52.62
CA SER A 307 -10.57 -3.72 -53.35
C SER A 307 -12.03 -4.18 -53.25
N GLU A 308 -12.99 -3.25 -53.38
CA GLU A 308 -14.39 -3.49 -53.79
C GLU A 308 -15.29 -4.48 -52.99
N SER A 309 -16.27 -3.89 -52.31
CA SER A 309 -17.71 -4.19 -52.48
C SER A 309 -18.17 -5.66 -52.68
N SER A 310 -18.84 -6.23 -51.66
CA SER A 310 -20.31 -6.44 -51.72
C SER A 310 -20.89 -7.11 -50.46
N ASP A 311 -22.15 -6.79 -50.19
CA ASP A 311 -22.99 -7.42 -49.18
C ASP A 311 -23.72 -8.64 -49.80
N SER A 312 -23.72 -9.81 -49.14
CA SER A 312 -24.85 -10.78 -49.12
C SER A 312 -24.48 -12.18 -48.56
N SER A 313 -25.24 -12.63 -47.57
CA SER A 313 -25.72 -14.01 -47.36
C SER A 313 -24.75 -15.20 -47.11
N SER A 314 -24.75 -15.64 -45.84
CA SER A 314 -25.19 -16.98 -45.40
C SER A 314 -24.21 -18.17 -45.29
N SER A 315 -24.28 -18.79 -44.09
CA SER A 315 -24.17 -20.24 -43.78
C SER A 315 -22.81 -20.90 -43.43
N SER A 316 -22.88 -21.60 -42.28
CA SER A 316 -22.25 -22.89 -41.90
C SER A 316 -20.73 -23.04 -41.74
N ASP A 317 -20.36 -23.41 -40.51
CA ASP A 317 -19.37 -24.42 -40.08
C ASP A 317 -18.09 -24.60 -40.92
N SER A 318 -16.89 -24.38 -40.36
CA SER A 318 -16.27 -25.35 -39.42
C SER A 318 -15.01 -24.80 -38.72
N SER A 319 -14.46 -25.61 -37.80
CA SER A 319 -13.09 -25.57 -37.23
C SER A 319 -11.98 -25.25 -38.27
N ASP A 320 -10.84 -24.67 -37.90
CA ASP A 320 -9.91 -25.21 -36.88
C ASP A 320 -8.97 -24.17 -36.22
N SER A 321 -8.33 -24.58 -35.12
CA SER A 321 -7.36 -23.79 -34.34
C SER A 321 -5.92 -24.23 -34.65
N SER A 322 -5.18 -23.43 -35.42
CA SER A 322 -3.75 -23.68 -35.67
C SER A 322 -2.88 -23.33 -34.45
N SER A 323 -2.82 -24.25 -33.49
CA SER A 323 -1.91 -24.20 -32.35
C SER A 323 -0.45 -24.37 -32.79
N SER A 324 0.45 -23.48 -32.34
CA SER A 324 1.89 -23.63 -32.55
C SER A 324 2.46 -24.68 -31.61
N SER A 325 2.71 -25.89 -32.13
CA SER A 325 2.90 -27.11 -31.34
C SER A 325 4.37 -27.48 -31.12
N SER A 326 5.08 -26.69 -30.31
CA SER A 326 6.30 -27.16 -29.65
C SER A 326 5.95 -28.28 -28.67
N THR A 327 6.60 -29.44 -28.76
CA THR A 327 6.42 -30.52 -27.77
C THR A 327 7.04 -30.11 -26.44
N PRO A 328 6.30 -30.15 -25.31
CA PRO A 328 6.87 -29.91 -23.99
C PRO A 328 8.00 -30.89 -23.65
N ASP A 329 8.89 -30.48 -22.75
CA ASP A 329 9.95 -31.33 -22.22
C ASP A 329 9.40 -32.43 -21.28
N THR A 330 10.31 -33.23 -20.69
CA THR A 330 9.94 -34.28 -19.72
C THR A 330 9.29 -33.77 -18.43
N ASN A 331 9.25 -32.45 -18.22
CA ASN A 331 8.66 -31.78 -17.06
C ASN A 331 7.36 -31.04 -17.42
N GLY A 332 6.92 -31.07 -18.68
CA GLY A 332 5.72 -30.38 -19.17
C GLY A 332 5.93 -28.91 -19.55
N ILE A 333 7.18 -28.43 -19.61
CA ILE A 333 7.52 -27.03 -19.91
C ILE A 333 7.96 -26.94 -21.38
N ARG A 334 7.44 -25.97 -22.14
CA ARG A 334 7.96 -25.71 -23.50
C ARG A 334 9.37 -25.11 -23.44
N PRO A 335 10.37 -25.61 -24.21
CA PRO A 335 11.75 -25.13 -24.15
C PRO A 335 11.92 -23.61 -24.35
N GLU A 336 11.12 -23.04 -25.26
CA GLU A 336 11.11 -21.61 -25.55
C GLU A 336 10.52 -20.76 -24.41
N PHE A 337 9.50 -21.27 -23.70
CA PHE A 337 8.98 -20.62 -22.50
C PHE A 337 10.03 -20.61 -21.39
N LYS A 338 10.68 -21.77 -21.16
CA LYS A 338 11.76 -21.87 -20.18
C LYS A 338 12.88 -20.88 -20.51
N THR A 339 13.27 -20.78 -21.78
CA THR A 339 14.33 -19.87 -22.24
C THR A 339 13.95 -18.39 -22.04
N ALA A 340 12.69 -18.00 -22.30
CA ALA A 340 12.22 -16.64 -22.01
C ALA A 340 12.28 -16.31 -20.51
N MET A 341 11.85 -17.24 -19.66
CA MET A 341 11.88 -17.07 -18.20
C MET A 341 13.32 -17.07 -17.63
N ASP A 342 14.21 -17.90 -18.16
CA ASP A 342 15.64 -17.92 -17.81
C ASP A 342 16.31 -16.58 -18.17
N ASN A 343 16.04 -16.06 -19.37
CA ASN A 343 16.56 -14.76 -19.83
C ASN A 343 16.05 -13.60 -18.97
N TYR A 344 14.79 -13.64 -18.55
CA TYR A 344 14.21 -12.66 -17.61
C TYR A 344 14.87 -12.71 -16.22
N GLU A 345 15.14 -13.91 -15.69
CA GLU A 345 15.92 -14.07 -14.46
C GLU A 345 17.33 -13.51 -14.62
N ASP A 346 17.99 -13.75 -15.75
CA ASP A 346 19.34 -13.23 -16.03
C ASP A 346 19.39 -11.71 -16.29
N PHE A 347 18.32 -11.11 -16.82
CA PHE A 347 18.16 -9.66 -16.83
C PHE A 347 18.05 -9.10 -15.41
N MET A 348 17.15 -9.65 -14.59
CA MET A 348 16.97 -9.21 -13.20
C MET A 348 18.21 -9.49 -12.33
N ASN A 349 18.97 -10.55 -12.64
CA ASN A 349 20.27 -10.83 -12.04
C ASN A 349 21.25 -9.67 -12.26
N LYS A 350 21.37 -9.18 -13.50
CA LYS A 350 22.24 -8.05 -13.87
C LYS A 350 21.74 -6.74 -13.27
N TYR A 351 20.43 -6.50 -13.23
CA TYR A 351 19.84 -5.32 -12.58
C TYR A 351 20.26 -5.24 -11.11
N VAL A 352 20.11 -6.33 -10.36
CA VAL A 352 20.52 -6.41 -8.94
C VAL A 352 22.02 -6.12 -8.76
N ASP A 353 22.88 -6.71 -9.60
CA ASP A 353 24.33 -6.58 -9.43
C ASP A 353 24.86 -5.23 -9.98
N PHE A 354 24.14 -4.57 -10.89
CA PHE A 354 24.30 -3.15 -11.21
C PHE A 354 23.93 -2.27 -10.01
N MET A 355 22.74 -2.44 -9.43
CA MET A 355 22.27 -1.60 -8.31
C MET A 355 23.18 -1.66 -7.08
N LYS A 356 23.75 -2.83 -6.74
CA LYS A 356 24.78 -2.99 -5.68
C LYS A 356 26.06 -2.20 -5.90
N THR A 357 26.36 -1.81 -7.14
CA THR A 357 27.56 -1.04 -7.50
C THR A 357 27.23 0.37 -8.00
N TYR A 358 25.96 0.76 -7.98
CA TYR A 358 25.50 2.03 -8.54
C TYR A 358 26.02 3.23 -7.74
N ASN A 359 26.52 4.22 -8.46
CA ASN A 359 26.92 5.51 -7.92
C ASN A 359 26.54 6.59 -8.94
N GLY A 360 25.58 7.45 -8.59
CA GLY A 360 25.10 8.53 -9.47
C GLY A 360 26.15 9.60 -9.83
N SER A 361 27.34 9.57 -9.21
CA SER A 361 28.48 10.45 -9.56
C SER A 361 29.49 9.79 -10.51
N ASP A 362 29.38 8.50 -10.83
CA ASP A 362 30.31 7.81 -11.75
C ASP A 362 29.72 7.75 -13.17
N MET A 363 30.34 8.48 -14.10
CA MET A 363 29.89 8.55 -15.50
C MET A 363 29.98 7.20 -16.23
N ASN A 364 30.76 6.23 -15.73
CA ASN A 364 30.78 4.87 -16.28
C ASN A 364 29.45 4.11 -16.02
N MET A 365 28.66 4.54 -15.04
CA MET A 365 27.35 3.93 -14.77
C MET A 365 26.29 4.34 -15.80
N VAL A 366 26.45 5.47 -16.48
CA VAL A 366 25.51 5.92 -17.54
C VAL A 366 25.54 4.96 -18.73
N ALA A 367 26.73 4.48 -19.13
CA ALA A 367 26.88 3.50 -20.20
C ALA A 367 26.24 2.15 -19.82
N LYS A 368 26.51 1.64 -18.61
CA LYS A 368 25.90 0.40 -18.09
C LYS A 368 24.38 0.50 -17.96
N TYR A 369 23.86 1.66 -17.53
CA TYR A 369 22.42 1.90 -17.47
C TYR A 369 21.79 1.88 -18.86
N SER A 370 22.43 2.48 -19.87
CA SER A 370 21.97 2.40 -21.26
C SER A 370 21.94 0.96 -21.79
N GLU A 371 22.94 0.15 -21.47
CA GLU A 371 22.98 -1.28 -21.83
C GLU A 371 21.85 -2.08 -21.14
N LEU A 372 21.61 -1.77 -19.86
CA LEU A 372 20.52 -2.37 -19.07
C LEU A 372 19.14 -2.00 -19.63
N MET A 373 18.94 -0.76 -20.10
CA MET A 373 17.68 -0.33 -20.74
C MET A 373 17.46 -0.98 -22.11
N GLN A 374 18.52 -1.31 -22.86
CA GLN A 374 18.39 -2.08 -24.09
C GLN A 374 17.99 -3.53 -23.81
N GLN A 375 18.64 -4.18 -22.83
CA GLN A 375 18.29 -5.54 -22.42
C GLN A 375 16.88 -5.61 -21.79
N TYR A 376 16.40 -4.55 -21.13
CA TYR A 376 15.03 -4.45 -20.66
C TYR A 376 14.00 -4.49 -21.81
N ALA A 377 14.21 -3.70 -22.87
CA ALA A 377 13.30 -3.65 -24.02
C ALA A 377 13.23 -5.00 -24.78
N GLU A 378 14.36 -5.70 -24.92
CA GLU A 378 14.39 -7.05 -25.48
C GLU A 378 13.66 -8.06 -24.58
N THR A 379 13.85 -7.96 -23.26
CA THR A 379 13.23 -8.85 -22.28
C THR A 379 11.71 -8.65 -22.20
N GLN A 380 11.22 -7.41 -22.18
CA GLN A 380 9.79 -7.08 -22.19
C GLN A 380 9.09 -7.71 -23.40
N LYS A 381 9.64 -7.50 -24.61
CA LYS A 381 9.13 -8.09 -25.86
C LYS A 381 9.11 -9.62 -25.85
N SER A 382 10.00 -10.26 -25.09
CA SER A 382 9.98 -11.72 -24.89
C SER A 382 8.93 -12.19 -23.88
N PHE A 383 8.49 -11.31 -22.97
CA PHE A 383 7.48 -11.58 -21.95
C PHE A 383 6.06 -11.37 -22.47
N ASP A 384 5.82 -10.31 -23.24
CA ASP A 384 4.53 -9.99 -23.88
C ASP A 384 3.99 -11.16 -24.73
N ALA A 385 4.90 -11.98 -25.29
CA ALA A 385 4.59 -13.16 -26.08
C ALA A 385 3.99 -14.35 -25.29
N TRP A 386 3.98 -14.29 -23.95
CA TRP A 386 3.54 -15.39 -23.07
C TRP A 386 2.31 -15.07 -22.22
N GLU A 387 1.77 -13.85 -22.28
CA GLU A 387 0.56 -13.49 -21.53
C GLU A 387 -0.62 -14.39 -21.94
N GLY A 388 -1.25 -15.03 -20.94
CA GLY A 388 -2.44 -15.87 -21.14
C GLY A 388 -2.24 -17.24 -21.80
N ASN A 389 -1.02 -17.60 -22.23
CA ASN A 389 -0.75 -18.85 -22.97
C ASN A 389 0.01 -19.92 -22.14
N MET A 390 0.17 -19.75 -20.82
CA MET A 390 0.95 -20.67 -19.97
C MET A 390 0.15 -21.91 -19.56
N ASN A 391 0.80 -23.08 -19.49
CA ASN A 391 0.23 -24.28 -18.86
C ASN A 391 0.55 -24.34 -17.34
N ASP A 392 0.01 -25.33 -16.62
CA ASP A 392 0.20 -25.46 -15.16
C ASP A 392 1.69 -25.56 -14.74
N ALA A 393 2.50 -26.36 -15.44
CA ALA A 393 3.92 -26.54 -15.15
C ALA A 393 4.74 -25.28 -15.46
N GLU A 394 4.39 -24.58 -16.53
CA GLU A 394 4.98 -23.29 -16.93
C GLU A 394 4.63 -22.19 -15.94
N THR A 395 3.38 -22.14 -15.48
CA THR A 395 2.91 -21.23 -14.43
C THR A 395 3.67 -21.47 -13.12
N GLN A 396 3.89 -22.74 -12.74
CA GLN A 396 4.74 -23.07 -11.59
C GLN A 396 6.22 -22.67 -11.82
N TYR A 397 6.74 -22.79 -13.04
CA TYR A 397 8.10 -22.36 -13.35
C TYR A 397 8.28 -20.84 -13.23
N TYR A 398 7.32 -20.06 -13.76
CA TYR A 398 7.26 -18.61 -13.62
C TYR A 398 7.23 -18.17 -12.14
N LEU A 399 6.38 -18.80 -11.31
CA LEU A 399 6.32 -18.51 -9.87
C LEU A 399 7.65 -18.81 -9.15
N GLN A 400 8.38 -19.87 -9.55
CA GLN A 400 9.71 -20.16 -9.01
C GLN A 400 10.75 -19.12 -9.44
N VAL A 401 10.72 -18.69 -10.71
CA VAL A 401 11.59 -17.63 -11.26
C VAL A 401 11.36 -16.33 -10.49
N GLN A 402 10.11 -15.88 -10.35
CA GLN A 402 9.78 -14.67 -9.57
C GLN A 402 10.19 -14.80 -8.10
N THR A 403 10.09 -15.99 -7.50
CA THR A 403 10.57 -16.22 -6.12
C THR A 403 12.09 -16.03 -6.00
N ARG A 404 12.88 -16.50 -6.98
CA ARG A 404 14.34 -16.31 -7.01
C ARG A 404 14.72 -14.84 -7.23
N ILE A 405 14.05 -14.17 -8.16
CA ILE A 405 14.24 -12.74 -8.46
C ILE A 405 13.98 -11.89 -7.21
N ASN A 406 12.83 -12.09 -6.54
CA ASN A 406 12.48 -11.35 -5.32
C ASN A 406 13.48 -11.60 -4.18
N ALA A 407 13.93 -12.85 -3.98
CA ALA A 407 14.97 -13.16 -3.01
C ALA A 407 16.33 -12.50 -3.34
N LYS A 408 16.64 -12.26 -4.63
CA LYS A 408 17.86 -11.56 -5.04
C LYS A 408 17.72 -10.03 -4.96
N LEU A 409 16.54 -9.47 -5.24
CA LEU A 409 16.24 -8.04 -5.05
C LEU A 409 16.42 -7.61 -3.59
N GLN A 410 16.05 -8.47 -2.63
CA GLN A 410 16.31 -8.28 -1.20
C GLN A 410 17.81 -8.24 -0.81
N THR A 411 18.74 -8.45 -1.76
CA THR A 411 20.19 -8.24 -1.56
C THR A 411 20.69 -6.87 -2.03
N VAL A 412 19.77 -5.95 -2.38
CA VAL A 412 20.03 -4.54 -2.70
C VAL A 412 19.50 -3.68 -1.54
N SER A 413 20.33 -3.50 -0.52
CA SER A 413 20.04 -2.75 0.71
C SER A 413 21.32 -2.16 1.30
#